data_AF-A0A3B1DIC3-F1
#
_entry.id   AF-A0A3B1DIC3-F1
#
_cell.length_a   1.000
_cell.length_b   1.000
_cell.length_c   1.000
_cell.angle_alpha   90.00
_cell.angle_beta   90.00
_cell.angle_gamma   90.00
#
_symmetry.space_group_name_H-M   'P 1'
#
loop_
_entity.id
_entity.type
_entity.pdbx_description
1 polymer ?
#
loop_
_entity_poly.entity_id
_entity_poly.type
_entity_poly.pdbx_seq_one_letter_code
_entity_poly.pdbx_strand_id
1 'polypeptide(L)'
;MRRFLISKSDCYRNVSLLVLLFLLLFCLQQTNPVLHAEGKEKSLSRQTRFEQEKLSTLNGVVGEWRGVGMLRRGSSKGAWREKAVWVWNFEKKKPRLVYNVSQGKQIKSASIQYDSNKKNYLMIVKLPDESTRKYRGNWNKKELVLTSKPQKDGYVYRLSIRPLNEKRTILLQERRKNTQTFFSRIASVGYTRKGTSLAVEGVGEPVCIVTGGKGTMQVTHEGKEYYICCSGCKDAFENDPEGIIAEYKKKIKVSK
;
A
#
# COMPACT_ATOMS: atom_id res chain seq x y z
N MET A 1 -10.75 94.20 -41.15
CA MET A 1 -9.88 93.02 -41.33
C MET A 1 -10.25 91.97 -40.28
N ARG A 2 -10.37 90.72 -40.73
CA ARG A 2 -10.73 89.44 -40.09
C ARG A 2 -10.61 89.24 -38.55
N ARG A 3 -11.48 88.31 -38.09
CA ARG A 3 -11.31 87.23 -37.07
C ARG A 3 -11.63 87.56 -35.60
N PHE A 4 -12.12 86.63 -34.79
CA PHE A 4 -12.92 85.39 -34.92
C PHE A 4 -13.27 85.06 -33.45
N LEU A 5 -14.54 84.86 -33.12
CA LEU A 5 -14.98 84.31 -31.83
C LEU A 5 -14.86 82.79 -31.88
N ILE A 6 -14.25 82.15 -30.87
CA ILE A 6 -14.57 80.75 -30.53
C ILE A 6 -14.64 80.57 -29.01
N SER A 7 -15.72 79.88 -28.65
CA SER A 7 -16.36 79.62 -27.37
C SER A 7 -15.63 78.58 -26.50
N LYS A 8 -15.76 78.74 -25.18
CA LYS A 8 -15.40 77.77 -24.14
C LYS A 8 -16.43 76.63 -24.11
N SER A 9 -16.23 75.56 -24.88
CA SER A 9 -17.11 74.39 -24.80
C SER A 9 -16.46 73.06 -25.24
N ASP A 10 -15.16 72.87 -24.97
CA ASP A 10 -14.43 71.65 -25.42
C ASP A 10 -13.51 71.04 -24.33
N CYS A 11 -14.01 70.84 -23.11
CA CYS A 11 -13.26 70.11 -22.07
C CYS A 11 -13.96 68.84 -21.53
N TYR A 12 -15.24 68.61 -21.83
CA TYR A 12 -16.02 67.51 -21.24
C TYR A 12 -16.44 66.40 -22.22
N ARG A 13 -15.98 66.41 -23.48
CA ARG A 13 -16.38 65.39 -24.48
C ARG A 13 -15.39 64.24 -24.68
N ASN A 14 -14.15 64.36 -24.20
CA ASN A 14 -13.11 63.34 -24.42
C ASN A 14 -12.89 62.37 -23.24
N VAL A 15 -13.48 62.62 -22.07
CA VAL A 15 -13.39 61.68 -20.93
C VAL A 15 -14.46 60.58 -21.02
N SER A 16 -15.58 60.83 -21.70
CA SER A 16 -16.67 59.86 -21.79
C SER A 16 -16.43 58.73 -22.81
N LEU A 17 -15.63 58.94 -23.86
CA LEU A 17 -15.35 57.91 -24.86
C LEU A 17 -14.27 56.89 -24.42
N LEU A 18 -13.34 57.31 -23.56
CA LEU A 18 -12.25 56.46 -23.06
C LEU A 18 -12.71 55.51 -21.94
N VAL A 19 -13.76 55.86 -21.19
CA VAL A 19 -14.34 55.00 -20.14
C VAL A 19 -15.28 53.93 -20.73
N LEU A 20 -15.95 54.22 -21.86
CA LEU A 20 -16.82 53.25 -22.53
C LEU A 20 -16.07 52.19 -23.34
N LEU A 21 -14.84 52.46 -23.80
CA LEU A 21 -14.00 51.46 -24.48
C LEU A 21 -13.35 50.45 -23.53
N PHE A 22 -13.17 50.81 -22.25
CA PHE A 22 -12.69 49.89 -21.22
C PHE A 22 -13.77 48.93 -20.69
N LEU A 23 -15.06 49.30 -20.80
CA LEU A 23 -16.18 48.45 -20.38
C LEU A 23 -16.60 47.42 -21.45
N LEU A 24 -16.26 47.63 -22.73
CA LEU A 24 -16.54 46.67 -23.81
C LEU A 24 -15.39 45.67 -24.07
N LEU A 25 -14.17 45.94 -23.61
CA LEU A 25 -13.04 45.00 -23.69
C LEU A 25 -12.96 44.02 -22.51
N PHE A 26 -13.71 44.25 -21.43
CA PHE A 26 -13.83 43.29 -20.32
C PHE A 26 -14.89 42.20 -20.57
N CYS A 27 -15.71 42.33 -21.62
CA CYS A 27 -16.79 41.39 -21.95
C CYS A 27 -16.40 40.32 -22.98
N LEU A 28 -15.14 40.28 -23.44
CA LEU A 28 -14.64 39.32 -24.45
C LEU A 28 -13.41 38.53 -23.99
N GLN A 29 -13.18 38.41 -22.69
CA GLN A 29 -12.31 37.36 -22.16
C GLN A 29 -13.16 36.15 -21.75
N GLN A 30 -13.37 35.30 -22.74
CA GLN A 30 -13.45 33.84 -22.60
C GLN A 30 -14.22 33.34 -21.37
N THR A 31 -15.55 33.29 -21.47
CA THR A 31 -16.27 32.15 -20.90
C THR A 31 -15.89 30.91 -21.71
N ASN A 32 -14.65 30.43 -21.56
CA ASN A 32 -14.43 29.01 -21.75
C ASN A 32 -15.27 28.35 -20.67
N PRO A 33 -16.26 27.52 -20.99
CA PRO A 33 -16.68 26.54 -20.02
C PRO A 33 -15.42 25.70 -19.79
N VAL A 34 -14.70 25.99 -18.71
CA VAL A 34 -13.91 24.96 -18.06
C VAL A 34 -14.96 23.92 -17.72
N LEU A 35 -15.12 22.95 -18.61
CA LEU A 35 -15.55 21.61 -18.28
C LEU A 35 -14.64 21.19 -17.15
N HIS A 36 -15.03 21.54 -15.92
CA HIS A 36 -14.66 20.81 -14.74
C HIS A 36 -15.18 19.40 -15.03
N ALA A 37 -14.31 18.60 -15.62
CA ALA A 37 -14.40 17.16 -15.54
C ALA A 37 -14.13 16.77 -14.08
N GLU A 38 -15.05 17.17 -13.18
CA GLU A 38 -15.10 16.75 -11.78
C GLU A 38 -15.48 15.27 -11.64
N GLY A 39 -15.71 14.56 -12.75
CA GLY A 39 -16.07 13.15 -12.76
C GLY A 39 -14.95 12.23 -13.20
N LYS A 40 -13.79 12.17 -12.51
CA LYS A 40 -12.84 11.05 -12.72
C LYS A 40 -11.78 10.77 -11.64
N GLU A 41 -12.01 11.10 -10.37
CA GLU A 41 -11.00 10.82 -9.31
C GLU A 41 -11.38 9.77 -8.25
N LYS A 42 -12.21 8.76 -8.58
CA LYS A 42 -12.49 7.64 -7.65
C LYS A 42 -11.78 6.32 -7.95
N SER A 43 -11.39 6.02 -9.19
CA SER A 43 -10.82 4.68 -9.49
C SER A 43 -9.31 4.62 -9.34
N LEU A 44 -8.80 3.64 -8.58
CA LEU A 44 -7.37 3.27 -8.52
C LEU A 44 -6.75 3.18 -9.93
N SER A 45 -5.52 3.68 -10.11
CA SER A 45 -4.82 3.58 -11.39
C SER A 45 -4.61 2.10 -11.81
N ARG A 46 -4.51 1.83 -13.12
CA ARG A 46 -4.25 0.47 -13.62
C ARG A 46 -2.97 -0.12 -13.03
N GLN A 47 -1.93 0.70 -12.88
CA GLN A 47 -0.67 0.31 -12.26
C GLN A 47 -0.87 -0.07 -10.79
N THR A 48 -1.58 0.77 -10.03
CA THR A 48 -1.84 0.51 -8.61
C THR A 48 -2.63 -0.79 -8.40
N ARG A 49 -3.64 -1.05 -9.25
CA ARG A 49 -4.38 -2.31 -9.23
C ARG A 49 -3.49 -3.52 -9.50
N PHE A 50 -2.60 -3.43 -10.47
CA PHE A 50 -1.63 -4.48 -10.76
C PHE A 50 -0.64 -4.71 -9.60
N GLU A 51 -0.17 -3.64 -8.95
CA GLU A 51 0.69 -3.74 -7.78
C GLU A 51 -0.03 -4.39 -6.59
N GLN A 52 -1.30 -4.05 -6.36
CA GLN A 52 -2.15 -4.69 -5.35
C GLN A 52 -2.37 -6.18 -5.66
N GLU A 53 -2.68 -6.52 -6.91
CA GLU A 53 -2.85 -7.91 -7.35
C GLU A 53 -1.58 -8.72 -7.12
N LYS A 54 -0.40 -8.19 -7.48
CA LYS A 54 0.87 -8.85 -7.17
C LYS A 54 1.08 -9.03 -5.67
N LEU A 55 0.83 -7.98 -4.89
CA LEU A 55 0.98 -8.03 -3.43
C LEU A 55 -0.02 -8.99 -2.76
N SER A 56 -1.16 -9.29 -3.39
CA SER A 56 -2.16 -10.26 -2.92
C SER A 56 -1.65 -11.70 -2.83
N THR A 57 -0.53 -12.03 -3.51
CA THR A 57 0.20 -13.29 -3.32
C THR A 57 0.57 -13.53 -1.85
N LEU A 58 0.70 -12.45 -1.07
CA LEU A 58 1.02 -12.48 0.37
C LEU A 58 -0.23 -12.48 1.27
N ASN A 59 -1.45 -12.59 0.73
CA ASN A 59 -2.67 -12.61 1.54
C ASN A 59 -2.63 -13.70 2.63
N GLY A 60 -1.96 -14.83 2.36
CA GLY A 60 -1.80 -15.91 3.34
C GLY A 60 -1.09 -15.51 4.64
N VAL A 61 -0.27 -14.44 4.64
CA VAL A 61 0.39 -13.97 5.87
C VAL A 61 -0.38 -12.88 6.61
N VAL A 62 -1.43 -12.31 6.01
CA VAL A 62 -2.24 -11.24 6.63
C VAL A 62 -2.94 -11.77 7.89
N GLY A 63 -2.90 -10.98 8.96
CA GLY A 63 -3.51 -11.31 10.25
C GLY A 63 -2.52 -11.29 11.43
N GLU A 64 -2.98 -11.80 12.57
CA GLU A 64 -2.22 -11.84 13.83
C GLU A 64 -1.53 -13.18 14.06
N TRP A 65 -0.31 -13.14 14.62
CA TRP A 65 0.57 -14.30 14.77
C TRP A 65 1.30 -14.31 16.11
N ARG A 66 1.49 -15.53 16.64
CA ARG A 66 2.39 -15.82 17.75
C ARG A 66 3.63 -16.52 17.20
N GLY A 67 4.80 -16.00 17.52
CA GLY A 67 6.09 -16.44 16.99
C GLY A 67 7.02 -16.96 18.07
N VAL A 68 7.83 -17.95 17.69
CA VAL A 68 9.01 -18.38 18.45
C VAL A 68 10.23 -18.16 17.57
N GLY A 69 11.09 -17.25 17.99
CA GLY A 69 12.36 -16.95 17.36
C GLY A 69 13.49 -17.82 17.90
N MET A 70 14.38 -18.26 17.02
CA MET A 70 15.51 -19.13 17.32
C MET A 70 16.75 -18.67 16.56
N LEU A 71 17.91 -18.63 17.21
CA LEU A 71 19.19 -18.32 16.56
C LEU A 71 19.73 -19.54 15.78
N ARG A 72 19.57 -20.74 16.37
CA ARG A 72 20.00 -22.01 15.80
C ARG A 72 18.83 -22.97 15.68
N ARG A 73 18.68 -23.64 14.54
CA ARG A 73 17.63 -24.65 14.32
C ARG A 73 17.76 -25.76 15.37
N GLY A 74 16.63 -26.15 15.97
CA GLY A 74 16.59 -27.24 16.96
C GLY A 74 17.19 -26.89 18.34
N SER A 75 17.51 -25.62 18.61
CA SER A 75 18.09 -25.18 19.88
C SER A 75 17.29 -24.04 20.48
N SER A 76 16.83 -24.19 21.73
CA SER A 76 16.14 -23.15 22.50
C SER A 76 17.08 -22.10 23.10
N LYS A 77 18.40 -22.35 23.12
CA LYS A 77 19.39 -21.38 23.63
C LYS A 77 19.30 -20.07 22.85
N GLY A 78 19.01 -18.98 23.54
CA GLY A 78 18.82 -17.64 22.96
C GLY A 78 17.49 -17.44 22.23
N ALA A 79 16.56 -18.40 22.29
CA ALA A 79 15.23 -18.26 21.71
C ALA A 79 14.42 -17.15 22.40
N TRP A 80 13.40 -16.66 21.71
CA TRP A 80 12.48 -15.66 22.24
C TRP A 80 11.06 -15.88 21.72
N ARG A 81 10.09 -15.30 22.42
CA ARG A 81 8.72 -15.18 21.92
C ARG A 81 8.56 -13.82 21.26
N GLU A 82 7.80 -13.77 20.17
CA GLU A 82 7.38 -12.51 19.59
C GLU A 82 5.94 -12.60 19.08
N LYS A 83 5.28 -11.46 18.94
CA LYS A 83 3.98 -11.37 18.28
C LYS A 83 4.13 -10.53 17.03
N ALA A 84 3.39 -10.88 16.00
CA ALA A 84 3.40 -10.13 14.75
C ALA A 84 2.00 -9.91 14.20
N VAL A 85 1.81 -8.76 13.58
CA VAL A 85 0.58 -8.43 12.86
C VAL A 85 0.94 -7.99 11.45
N TRP A 86 0.33 -8.63 10.47
CA TRP A 86 0.38 -8.23 9.05
C TRP A 86 -0.95 -7.60 8.66
N VAL A 87 -0.90 -6.36 8.19
CA VAL A 87 -2.09 -5.62 7.75
C VAL A 87 -1.86 -4.98 6.39
N TRP A 88 -2.91 -4.89 5.60
CA TRP A 88 -2.92 -4.01 4.43
C TRP A 88 -2.91 -2.55 4.88
N ASN A 89 -2.30 -1.69 4.08
CA ASN A 89 -2.32 -0.23 4.23
C ASN A 89 -2.41 0.36 2.82
N PHE A 90 -3.38 1.25 2.61
CA PHE A 90 -3.69 1.84 1.30
C PHE A 90 -3.49 3.36 1.28
N GLU A 91 -2.76 3.91 2.26
CA GLU A 91 -2.51 5.35 2.36
C GLU A 91 -1.94 5.91 1.05
N LYS A 92 -2.39 7.12 0.70
CA LYS A 92 -1.95 7.83 -0.51
C LYS A 92 -2.16 7.01 -1.80
N LYS A 93 -3.21 6.19 -1.84
CA LYS A 93 -3.56 5.32 -2.99
C LYS A 93 -2.41 4.36 -3.36
N LYS A 94 -1.60 3.91 -2.39
CA LYS A 94 -0.50 2.97 -2.61
C LYS A 94 -0.68 1.70 -1.76
N PRO A 95 -0.87 0.53 -2.38
CA PRO A 95 -1.07 -0.73 -1.66
C PRO A 95 0.24 -1.18 -1.01
N ARG A 96 0.19 -1.43 0.30
CA ARG A 96 1.32 -1.91 1.10
C ARG A 96 0.85 -2.96 2.08
N LEU A 97 1.75 -3.89 2.41
CA LEU A 97 1.59 -4.76 3.57
C LEU A 97 2.54 -4.28 4.66
N VAL A 98 1.99 -3.99 5.82
CA VAL A 98 2.74 -3.56 7.00
C VAL A 98 2.81 -4.72 7.97
N TYR A 99 4.03 -5.05 8.38
CA TYR A 99 4.37 -6.06 9.36
C TYR A 99 4.87 -5.38 10.62
N ASN A 100 4.15 -5.50 11.71
CA ASN A 100 4.50 -4.92 13.01
C ASN A 100 4.83 -6.03 13.99
N VAL A 101 5.95 -5.88 14.70
CA VAL A 101 6.45 -6.87 15.66
C VAL A 101 6.45 -6.28 17.06
N SER A 102 5.97 -7.05 18.02
CA SER A 102 6.11 -6.77 19.46
C SER A 102 6.82 -7.92 20.16
N GLN A 103 7.61 -7.58 21.18
CA GLN A 103 8.46 -8.54 21.92
C GLN A 103 9.52 -9.24 21.05
N GLY A 104 9.72 -8.79 19.80
CA GLY A 104 10.72 -9.32 18.88
C GLY A 104 12.13 -8.79 19.13
N LYS A 105 13.13 -9.51 18.60
CA LYS A 105 14.55 -9.16 18.77
C LYS A 105 15.25 -8.67 17.51
N GLN A 106 14.73 -8.99 16.33
CA GLN A 106 15.46 -8.81 15.06
C GLN A 106 14.86 -7.74 14.15
N ILE A 107 13.54 -7.61 14.14
CA ILE A 107 12.79 -6.66 13.32
C ILE A 107 11.78 -5.98 14.21
N LYS A 108 11.68 -4.66 14.12
CA LYS A 108 10.65 -3.86 14.80
C LYS A 108 9.40 -3.75 13.92
N SER A 109 9.59 -3.41 12.66
CA SER A 109 8.52 -3.40 11.67
C SER A 109 9.05 -3.51 10.25
N ALA A 110 8.17 -3.73 9.27
CA ALA A 110 8.51 -3.63 7.86
C ALA A 110 7.30 -3.24 7.01
N SER A 111 7.56 -2.67 5.83
CA SER A 111 6.55 -2.44 4.80
C SER A 111 6.95 -3.11 3.50
N ILE A 112 6.04 -3.85 2.87
CA ILE A 112 6.23 -4.50 1.57
C ILE A 112 5.34 -3.81 0.52
N GLN A 113 5.94 -3.54 -0.63
CA GLN A 113 5.30 -3.04 -1.85
C GLN A 113 5.72 -3.89 -3.04
N TYR A 114 4.90 -3.92 -4.09
CA TYR A 114 5.34 -4.39 -5.40
C TYR A 114 5.72 -3.18 -6.26
N ASP A 115 6.91 -3.22 -6.86
CA ASP A 115 7.44 -2.19 -7.75
C ASP A 115 7.25 -2.67 -9.19
N SER A 116 6.19 -2.19 -9.86
CA SER A 116 5.83 -2.61 -11.22
C SER A 116 6.93 -2.30 -12.25
N ASN A 117 7.66 -1.19 -12.07
CA ASN A 117 8.78 -0.80 -12.93
C ASN A 117 9.96 -1.77 -12.82
N LYS A 118 10.28 -2.21 -11.58
CA LYS A 118 11.37 -3.17 -11.33
C LYS A 118 10.91 -4.63 -11.34
N LYS A 119 9.61 -4.88 -11.53
CA LYS A 119 8.97 -6.21 -11.52
C LYS A 119 9.40 -7.06 -10.32
N ASN A 120 9.50 -6.45 -9.15
CA ASN A 120 9.90 -7.14 -7.92
C ASN A 120 9.26 -6.53 -6.68
N TYR A 121 9.37 -7.25 -5.56
CA TYR A 121 8.95 -6.76 -4.26
C TYR A 121 10.04 -5.87 -3.65
N LEU A 122 9.61 -4.78 -3.04
CA LEU A 122 10.41 -3.90 -2.22
C LEU A 122 9.95 -4.02 -0.77
N MET A 123 10.87 -4.41 0.11
CA MET A 123 10.64 -4.41 1.56
C MET A 123 11.56 -3.39 2.23
N ILE A 124 10.99 -2.52 3.05
CA ILE A 124 11.73 -1.61 3.92
C ILE A 124 11.52 -2.11 5.35
N VAL A 125 12.60 -2.49 6.01
CA VAL A 125 12.60 -3.05 7.37
C VAL A 125 13.15 -2.00 8.32
N LYS A 126 12.47 -1.80 9.44
CA LYS A 126 12.95 -1.03 10.58
C LYS A 126 13.46 -2.00 11.65
N LEU A 127 14.73 -1.83 12.01
CA LEU A 127 15.41 -2.64 13.02
C LEU A 127 15.14 -2.10 14.43
N PRO A 128 15.48 -2.85 15.49
CA PRO A 128 15.27 -2.40 16.88
C PRO A 128 15.99 -1.11 17.25
N ASP A 129 17.10 -0.81 16.59
CA ASP A 129 17.88 0.43 16.75
C ASP A 129 17.35 1.61 15.90
N GLU A 130 16.10 1.49 15.42
CA GLU A 130 15.42 2.44 14.53
C GLU A 130 16.02 2.56 13.12
N SER A 131 17.18 1.96 12.85
CA SER A 131 17.79 1.99 11.54
C SER A 131 16.93 1.25 10.51
N THR A 132 17.06 1.64 9.24
CA THR A 132 16.29 1.03 8.16
C THR A 132 17.17 0.24 7.22
N ARG A 133 16.64 -0.88 6.73
CA ARG A 133 17.29 -1.70 5.71
C ARG A 133 16.32 -1.99 4.57
N LYS A 134 16.77 -1.70 3.35
CA LYS A 134 16.02 -1.92 2.12
C LYS A 134 16.38 -3.27 1.51
N TYR A 135 15.37 -4.04 1.15
CA TYR A 135 15.50 -5.32 0.47
C TYR A 135 14.69 -5.33 -0.82
N ARG A 136 15.16 -6.09 -1.81
CA ARG A 136 14.42 -6.38 -3.03
C ARG A 136 14.47 -7.86 -3.37
N GLY A 137 13.44 -8.35 -4.04
CA GLY A 137 13.40 -9.75 -4.45
C GLY A 137 12.02 -10.20 -4.90
N ASN A 138 11.83 -11.51 -5.00
CA ASN A 138 10.71 -12.10 -5.73
C ASN A 138 10.10 -13.29 -4.99
N TRP A 139 8.85 -13.57 -5.32
CA TRP A 139 8.17 -14.80 -4.93
C TRP A 139 8.67 -15.96 -5.80
N ASN A 140 9.14 -17.05 -5.18
CA ASN A 140 9.67 -18.22 -5.90
C ASN A 140 8.72 -19.44 -5.88
N LYS A 141 7.41 -19.18 -6.01
CA LYS A 141 6.29 -20.13 -5.83
C LYS A 141 6.05 -20.59 -4.38
N LYS A 142 7.11 -20.71 -3.56
CA LYS A 142 7.02 -21.22 -2.17
C LYS A 142 7.22 -20.14 -1.12
N GLU A 143 8.07 -19.16 -1.39
CA GLU A 143 8.43 -18.12 -0.44
C GLU A 143 8.78 -16.80 -1.15
N LEU A 144 8.64 -15.71 -0.41
CA LEU A 144 9.19 -14.41 -0.80
C LEU A 144 10.64 -14.35 -0.35
N VAL A 145 11.58 -14.29 -1.29
CA VAL A 145 13.01 -14.14 -0.98
C VAL A 145 13.46 -12.74 -1.34
N LEU A 146 14.02 -12.03 -0.37
CA LEU A 146 14.39 -10.62 -0.44
C LEU A 146 15.84 -10.45 0.01
N THR A 147 16.63 -9.70 -0.75
CA THR A 147 18.05 -9.49 -0.46
C THR A 147 18.36 -7.99 -0.40
N SER A 148 19.19 -7.58 0.56
CA SER A 148 19.67 -6.19 0.66
C SER A 148 20.82 -5.94 -0.32
N LYS A 149 21.13 -4.67 -0.58
CA LYS A 149 22.49 -4.32 -1.04
C LYS A 149 23.50 -4.58 0.09
N PRO A 150 24.82 -4.63 -0.19
CA PRO A 150 25.83 -4.61 0.87
C PRO A 150 25.60 -3.42 1.81
N GLN A 151 25.65 -3.68 3.11
CA GLN A 151 25.52 -2.65 4.15
C GLN A 151 26.92 -2.17 4.57
N LYS A 152 26.97 -1.11 5.39
CA LYS A 152 28.25 -0.52 5.86
C LYS A 152 29.13 -1.50 6.64
N ASP A 153 28.52 -2.52 7.24
CA ASP A 153 29.19 -3.62 7.96
C ASP A 153 29.83 -4.67 7.02
N GLY A 154 29.74 -4.48 5.69
CA GLY A 154 30.25 -5.41 4.68
C GLY A 154 29.37 -6.63 4.43
N TYR A 155 28.18 -6.71 5.04
CA TYR A 155 27.26 -7.84 4.88
C TYR A 155 26.14 -7.56 3.89
N VAL A 156 25.73 -8.62 3.23
CA VAL A 156 24.48 -8.71 2.48
C VAL A 156 23.52 -9.55 3.30
N TYR A 157 22.30 -9.04 3.51
CA TYR A 157 21.27 -9.69 4.30
C TYR A 157 20.19 -10.28 3.40
N ARG A 158 19.63 -11.41 3.82
CA ARG A 158 18.51 -12.08 3.15
C ARG A 158 17.37 -12.34 4.13
N LEU A 159 16.16 -12.10 3.67
CA LEU A 159 14.92 -12.45 4.34
C LEU A 159 14.13 -13.40 3.45
N SER A 160 13.70 -14.53 4.01
CA SER A 160 12.76 -15.44 3.35
C SER A 160 11.47 -15.54 4.17
N ILE A 161 10.34 -15.27 3.53
CA ILE A 161 9.00 -15.38 4.14
C ILE A 161 8.30 -16.56 3.48
N ARG A 162 8.11 -17.63 4.24
CA ARG A 162 7.59 -18.90 3.74
C ARG A 162 6.31 -19.30 4.46
N PRO A 163 5.13 -19.05 3.87
CA PRO A 163 3.90 -19.70 4.28
C PRO A 163 4.05 -21.21 4.10
N LEU A 164 3.74 -21.99 5.13
CA LEU A 164 3.74 -23.45 5.06
C LEU A 164 2.33 -23.98 4.80
N ASN A 165 1.36 -23.35 5.47
CA ASN A 165 -0.07 -23.52 5.33
C ASN A 165 -0.74 -22.28 5.94
N GLU A 166 -2.06 -22.25 5.98
CA GLU A 166 -2.82 -21.10 6.49
C GLU A 166 -2.51 -20.75 7.96
N LYS A 167 -2.08 -21.74 8.76
CA LYS A 167 -1.84 -21.60 10.19
C LYS A 167 -0.37 -21.37 10.53
N ARG A 168 0.56 -21.56 9.59
CA ARG A 168 2.02 -21.55 9.85
C ARG A 168 2.80 -20.78 8.79
N THR A 169 3.69 -19.91 9.26
CA THR A 169 4.64 -19.18 8.39
C THR A 169 6.00 -19.15 9.05
N ILE A 170 7.06 -19.21 8.27
CA ILE A 170 8.44 -19.05 8.74
C ILE A 170 9.02 -17.77 8.15
N LEU A 171 9.62 -16.95 9.02
CA LEU A 171 10.51 -15.85 8.64
C LEU A 171 11.96 -16.28 8.90
N LEU A 172 12.77 -16.41 7.87
CA LEU A 172 14.20 -16.74 7.99
C LEU A 172 15.05 -15.52 7.69
N GLN A 173 16.03 -15.26 8.55
CA GLN A 173 17.01 -14.19 8.39
C GLN A 173 18.41 -14.76 8.27
N GLU A 174 19.13 -14.31 7.26
CA GLU A 174 20.47 -14.78 6.94
C GLU A 174 21.36 -13.61 6.53
N ARG A 175 22.67 -13.82 6.60
CA ARG A 175 23.67 -12.90 6.05
C ARG A 175 24.82 -13.65 5.40
N ARG A 176 25.54 -12.95 4.53
CA ARG A 176 26.84 -13.33 4.00
C ARG A 176 27.74 -12.11 3.94
N LYS A 177 29.06 -12.30 4.01
CA LYS A 177 29.99 -11.22 3.61
C LYS A 177 29.76 -10.91 2.13
N ASN A 178 29.95 -9.66 1.71
CA ASN A 178 29.81 -9.26 0.30
C ASN A 178 30.71 -10.08 -0.64
N THR A 179 31.87 -10.54 -0.15
CA THR A 179 32.85 -11.39 -0.83
C THR A 179 32.49 -12.88 -0.92
N GLN A 180 31.50 -13.35 -0.14
CA GLN A 180 31.15 -14.76 -0.06
C GLN A 180 29.84 -15.04 -0.80
N THR A 181 29.61 -16.29 -1.21
CA THR A 181 28.36 -16.71 -1.89
C THR A 181 27.35 -17.34 -0.94
N PHE A 182 27.82 -18.06 0.08
CA PHE A 182 26.97 -18.80 1.02
C PHE A 182 26.42 -17.90 2.13
N PHE A 183 25.14 -18.10 2.43
CA PHE A 183 24.44 -17.42 3.52
C PHE A 183 24.52 -18.25 4.81
N SER A 184 24.80 -17.57 5.91
CA SER A 184 24.72 -18.10 7.27
C SER A 184 23.45 -17.60 7.95
N ARG A 185 22.76 -18.47 8.67
CA ARG A 185 21.58 -18.11 9.48
C ARG A 185 21.96 -17.12 10.57
N ILE A 186 21.17 -16.06 10.70
CA ILE A 186 21.15 -15.18 11.87
C ILE A 186 20.10 -15.66 12.85
N ALA A 187 18.89 -15.88 12.33
CA ALA A 187 17.72 -16.19 13.12
C ALA A 187 16.62 -16.78 12.24
N SER A 188 15.68 -17.49 12.85
CA SER A 188 14.39 -17.80 12.24
C SER A 188 13.27 -17.65 13.24
N VAL A 189 12.12 -17.16 12.78
CA VAL A 189 10.90 -17.12 13.57
C VAL A 189 9.88 -18.03 12.93
N GLY A 190 9.42 -19.01 13.71
CA GLY A 190 8.26 -19.84 13.34
C GLY A 190 7.00 -19.23 13.92
N TYR A 191 6.07 -18.83 13.05
CA TYR A 191 4.78 -18.26 13.43
C TYR A 191 3.66 -19.29 13.39
N THR A 192 2.76 -19.17 14.36
CA THR A 192 1.46 -19.83 14.39
C THR A 192 0.38 -18.75 14.46
N ARG A 193 -0.66 -18.87 13.62
CA ARG A 193 -1.75 -17.88 13.57
C ARG A 193 -2.42 -17.78 14.95
N LYS A 194 -2.78 -16.56 15.36
CA LYS A 194 -3.53 -16.34 16.60
C LYS A 194 -4.94 -16.93 16.44
N GLY A 195 -5.47 -17.52 17.51
CA GLY A 195 -6.84 -18.08 17.52
C GLY A 195 -7.02 -19.41 16.79
N THR A 196 -5.96 -20.03 16.24
CA THR A 196 -6.08 -21.34 15.60
C THR A 196 -5.66 -22.49 16.52
N SER A 197 -6.49 -23.53 16.58
CA SER A 197 -6.11 -24.89 16.99
C SER A 197 -5.68 -25.67 15.75
N LEU A 198 -4.72 -26.60 15.90
CA LEU A 198 -4.23 -27.43 14.79
C LEU A 198 -5.34 -28.31 14.19
N ALA A 199 -6.40 -28.60 14.95
CA ALA A 199 -7.40 -29.64 14.64
C ALA A 199 -8.63 -29.21 13.81
N VAL A 200 -8.79 -27.94 13.40
CA VAL A 200 -9.96 -27.50 12.61
C VAL A 200 -9.53 -26.94 11.27
N GLU A 201 -9.81 -27.67 10.19
CA GLU A 201 -9.71 -27.15 8.81
C GLU A 201 -11.02 -26.42 8.47
N GLY A 202 -10.90 -25.19 7.97
CA GLY A 202 -12.06 -24.39 7.55
C GLY A 202 -12.34 -24.62 6.08
N VAL A 203 -13.44 -25.31 5.75
CA VAL A 203 -13.98 -25.37 4.39
C VAL A 203 -14.98 -24.23 4.23
N GLY A 204 -14.82 -23.40 3.19
CA GLY A 204 -15.80 -22.36 2.83
C GLY A 204 -15.63 -21.02 3.54
N GLU A 205 -14.40 -20.55 3.72
CA GLU A 205 -14.16 -19.28 4.41
C GLU A 205 -14.52 -18.08 3.51
N PRO A 206 -15.17 -17.03 4.07
CA PRO A 206 -15.57 -15.87 3.30
C PRO A 206 -14.34 -15.17 2.71
N VAL A 207 -14.50 -14.50 1.56
CA VAL A 207 -13.41 -13.82 0.85
C VAL A 207 -13.44 -12.32 1.16
N CYS A 208 -12.28 -11.75 1.42
CA CYS A 208 -12.08 -10.32 1.58
C CYS A 208 -12.42 -9.57 0.29
N ILE A 209 -13.41 -8.70 0.34
CA ILE A 209 -13.91 -7.95 -0.81
C ILE A 209 -12.86 -7.01 -1.43
N VAL A 210 -11.93 -6.52 -0.61
CA VAL A 210 -10.88 -5.56 -1.02
C VAL A 210 -9.71 -6.27 -1.70
N THR A 211 -9.25 -7.38 -1.13
CA THR A 211 -7.94 -7.98 -1.50
C THR A 211 -8.02 -9.42 -1.99
N GLY A 212 -9.17 -10.08 -1.88
CA GLY A 212 -9.33 -11.49 -2.23
C GLY A 212 -8.70 -12.46 -1.22
N GLY A 213 -8.19 -11.99 -0.08
CA GLY A 213 -7.68 -12.84 0.99
C GLY A 213 -8.80 -13.48 1.82
N LYS A 214 -8.44 -14.23 2.88
CA LYS A 214 -9.41 -14.77 3.85
C LYS A 214 -10.12 -13.64 4.58
N GLY A 215 -11.44 -13.58 4.46
CA GLY A 215 -12.33 -12.73 5.23
C GLY A 215 -12.44 -13.23 6.66
N THR A 216 -12.15 -12.35 7.62
CA THR A 216 -12.13 -12.67 9.05
C THR A 216 -13.03 -11.73 9.86
N MET A 217 -13.46 -10.63 9.25
CA MET A 217 -14.35 -9.65 9.85
C MET A 217 -15.47 -9.33 8.85
N GLN A 218 -16.65 -9.04 9.38
CA GLN A 218 -17.83 -8.66 8.60
C GLN A 218 -17.97 -7.14 8.58
N VAL A 219 -18.42 -6.60 7.45
CA VAL A 219 -18.82 -5.20 7.27
C VAL A 219 -20.14 -5.15 6.52
N THR A 220 -20.95 -4.13 6.77
CA THR A 220 -22.29 -4.00 6.17
C THR A 220 -22.37 -2.70 5.40
N HIS A 221 -22.98 -2.74 4.21
CA HIS A 221 -23.30 -1.55 3.42
C HIS A 221 -24.64 -1.76 2.71
N GLU A 222 -25.56 -0.80 2.84
CA GLU A 222 -26.93 -0.89 2.29
C GLU A 222 -27.67 -2.20 2.68
N GLY A 223 -27.51 -2.64 3.93
CA GLY A 223 -28.11 -3.87 4.43
C GLY A 223 -27.54 -5.17 3.83
N LYS A 224 -26.46 -5.09 3.04
CA LYS A 224 -25.73 -6.24 2.50
C LYS A 224 -24.45 -6.47 3.28
N GLU A 225 -24.17 -7.73 3.57
CA GLU A 225 -23.01 -8.16 4.32
C GLU A 225 -21.85 -8.51 3.40
N TYR A 226 -20.67 -8.03 3.77
CA TYR A 226 -19.40 -8.27 3.09
C TYR A 226 -18.34 -8.67 4.11
N TYR A 227 -17.24 -9.27 3.65
CA TYR A 227 -16.16 -9.71 4.50
C TYR A 227 -14.84 -9.04 4.12
N ILE A 228 -13.98 -8.82 5.11
CA ILE A 228 -12.65 -8.20 4.98
C ILE A 228 -11.62 -8.95 5.85
N CYS A 229 -10.33 -8.80 5.53
CA CYS A 229 -9.27 -9.57 6.20
C CYS A 229 -8.53 -8.86 7.34
N CYS A 230 -8.59 -7.53 7.41
CA CYS A 230 -7.88 -6.75 8.42
C CYS A 230 -8.42 -5.31 8.52
N SER A 231 -7.96 -4.57 9.52
CA SER A 231 -8.33 -3.16 9.73
C SER A 231 -8.05 -2.28 8.51
N GLY A 232 -6.93 -2.44 7.81
CA GLY A 232 -6.68 -1.62 6.61
C GLY A 232 -7.66 -1.87 5.46
N CYS A 233 -8.28 -3.05 5.40
CA CYS A 233 -9.36 -3.31 4.45
C CYS A 233 -10.70 -2.74 4.93
N LYS A 234 -10.90 -2.62 6.26
CA LYS A 234 -12.04 -1.89 6.84
C LYS A 234 -11.98 -0.43 6.44
N ASP A 235 -10.83 0.21 6.70
CA ASP A 235 -10.62 1.61 6.37
C ASP A 235 -10.78 1.84 4.86
N ALA A 236 -10.26 0.95 4.01
CA ALA A 236 -10.45 1.05 2.57
C ALA A 236 -11.94 0.94 2.15
N PHE A 237 -12.68 0.01 2.75
CA PHE A 237 -14.11 -0.18 2.48
C PHE A 237 -14.96 1.00 2.95
N GLU A 238 -14.68 1.56 4.12
CA GLU A 238 -15.39 2.73 4.65
C GLU A 238 -15.14 3.99 3.82
N ASN A 239 -13.97 4.10 3.18
CA ASN A 239 -13.62 5.25 2.33
C ASN A 239 -14.25 5.21 0.93
N ASP A 240 -14.44 4.04 0.32
CA ASP A 240 -15.05 3.89 -1.01
C ASP A 240 -15.82 2.56 -1.14
N PRO A 241 -16.97 2.42 -0.45
CA PRO A 241 -17.70 1.15 -0.41
C PRO A 241 -18.28 0.78 -1.78
N GLU A 242 -18.90 1.73 -2.49
CA GLU A 242 -19.54 1.46 -3.78
C GLU A 242 -18.51 1.04 -4.84
N GLY A 243 -17.35 1.71 -4.87
CA GLY A 243 -16.25 1.41 -5.78
C GLY A 243 -15.69 0.01 -5.57
N ILE A 244 -15.44 -0.37 -4.32
CA ILE A 244 -14.94 -1.69 -3.95
C ILE A 244 -15.97 -2.79 -4.25
N ILE A 245 -17.25 -2.56 -3.92
CA ILE A 245 -18.33 -3.50 -4.23
C ILE A 245 -18.47 -3.70 -5.74
N ALA A 246 -18.36 -2.63 -6.54
CA ALA A 246 -18.40 -2.71 -7.98
C ALA A 246 -17.23 -3.51 -8.55
N GLU A 247 -16.00 -3.31 -8.04
CA GLU A 247 -14.83 -4.07 -8.45
C GLU A 247 -14.97 -5.56 -8.09
N TYR A 248 -15.45 -5.86 -6.89
CA TYR A 248 -15.69 -7.22 -6.45
C TYR A 248 -16.71 -7.95 -7.32
N LYS A 249 -17.85 -7.31 -7.62
CA LYS A 249 -18.86 -7.86 -8.53
C LYS A 249 -18.28 -8.16 -9.91
N LYS A 250 -17.37 -7.31 -10.42
CA LYS A 250 -16.67 -7.57 -11.70
C LYS A 250 -15.78 -8.80 -11.61
N LYS A 251 -15.03 -8.98 -10.51
CA LYS A 251 -14.15 -10.15 -10.32
C LYS A 251 -14.95 -11.47 -10.27
N ILE A 252 -16.08 -11.51 -9.55
CA ILE A 252 -16.94 -12.70 -9.49
C ILE A 252 -17.47 -13.07 -10.88
N LYS A 253 -17.88 -12.08 -11.67
CA LYS A 253 -18.41 -12.30 -13.02
C LYS A 253 -17.37 -12.87 -14.01
N VAL A 254 -16.09 -12.59 -13.78
CA VAL A 254 -14.99 -13.09 -14.63
C VAL A 254 -14.55 -14.49 -14.22
N SER A 255 -14.80 -14.90 -12.97
CA SER A 255 -14.44 -16.22 -12.44
C SER A 255 -15.51 -17.30 -12.62
N LYS A 256 -16.68 -16.95 -13.17
CA LYS A 256 -17.76 -17.86 -13.56
C LYS A 256 -17.76 -18.00 -15.07
#